data_AF-A0A6V7JJ65-F1
#
_entry.id   AF-A0A6V7JJ65-F1
#
_cell.length_a   1.000
_cell.length_b   1.000
_cell.length_c   1.000
_cell.angle_alpha   90.00
_cell.angle_beta   90.00
_cell.angle_gamma   90.00
#
_symmetry.space_group_name_H-M   'P 1'
#
loop_
_entity.id
_entity.type
_entity.pdbx_description
1 polymer ?
#
loop_
_entity_poly.entity_id
_entity_poly.type
_entity_poly.pdbx_seq_one_letter_code
_entity_poly.pdbx_strand_id
1 'polypeptide(L)' 'SNFVLGNAQVLKTYPIVYCSDGFCELTKYPRAQIMQKGCACKFLYGPETTEDHKTLIWKSLENKTELKLEVVFYKKD' A
#
# COMPACT_ATOMS: atom_id res chain seq x y z
N SER A 1 7.10 -3.09 -13.90
CA SER A 1 6.92 -2.11 -12.81
C SER A 1 5.97 -2.70 -11.78
N ASN A 2 6.22 -2.49 -10.48
CA ASN A 2 5.48 -3.11 -9.37
C ASN A 2 4.68 -2.03 -8.65
N PHE A 3 3.36 -1.97 -8.88
CA PHE A 3 2.54 -0.87 -8.35
C PHE A 3 1.07 -1.25 -8.18
N VAL A 4 0.39 -0.42 -7.38
CA VAL A 4 -1.06 -0.40 -7.21
C VAL A 4 -1.59 1.01 -7.47
N LEU A 5 -2.85 1.12 -7.88
CA LEU A 5 -3.55 2.41 -8.00
C LEU A 5 -4.72 2.43 -7.01
N GLY A 6 -4.87 3.50 -6.25
CA GLY A 6 -5.97 3.70 -5.30
C GLY A 6 -6.94 4.79 -5.75
N ASN A 7 -8.22 4.65 -5.40
CA ASN A 7 -9.20 5.71 -5.63
C ASN A 7 -9.05 6.83 -4.59
N ALA A 8 -8.62 8.01 -5.02
CA ALA A 8 -8.42 9.19 -4.18
C ALA A 8 -9.72 9.86 -3.68
N GLN A 9 -10.88 9.50 -4.24
CA GLN A 9 -12.18 10.09 -3.87
C GLN A 9 -12.83 9.40 -2.66
N VAL A 10 -12.47 8.13 -2.40
CA VAL A 10 -13.00 7.38 -1.25
C VAL A 10 -12.08 7.57 -0.05
N LEU A 11 -12.33 8.65 0.69
CA LEU A 11 -11.53 9.06 1.84
C LEU A 11 -11.46 7.98 2.92
N LYS A 12 -10.40 8.00 3.73
CA LYS A 12 -10.10 7.05 4.84
C LYS A 12 -9.84 5.60 4.44
N THR A 13 -10.17 5.17 3.24
CA THR A 13 -9.91 3.78 2.78
C THR A 13 -8.96 3.74 1.59
N TYR A 14 -9.09 4.70 0.66
CA TYR A 14 -8.28 4.78 -0.57
C TYR A 14 -8.17 3.41 -1.25
N PRO A 15 -9.31 2.79 -1.62
CA PRO A 15 -9.36 1.40 -2.04
C PRO A 15 -8.54 1.20 -3.31
N ILE A 16 -7.83 0.07 -3.38
CA ILE A 16 -7.08 -0.32 -4.57
C ILE A 16 -8.05 -0.63 -5.70
N VAL A 17 -7.88 0.04 -6.83
CA VAL A 17 -8.68 -0.15 -8.07
C VAL A 17 -7.87 -0.84 -9.17
N TYR A 18 -6.56 -0.99 -8.98
CA TYR A 18 -5.70 -1.75 -9.88
C TYR A 18 -4.46 -2.27 -9.15
N CYS A 19 -4.01 -3.47 -9.53
CA CYS A 19 -2.77 -4.07 -9.05
C CYS A 19 -2.03 -4.76 -10.21
N SER A 20 -0.76 -4.41 -10.42
CA SER A 20 0.06 -5.03 -11.47
C SER A 20 0.41 -6.50 -11.12
N ASP A 21 0.74 -7.32 -12.13
CA ASP A 21 1.16 -8.71 -11.90
C ASP A 21 2.45 -8.78 -11.08
N GLY A 22 3.43 -7.93 -11.40
CA GLY A 22 4.69 -7.86 -10.65
C GLY A 22 4.53 -7.48 -9.18
N PHE A 23 3.50 -6.69 -8.82
CA PHE A 23 3.20 -6.42 -7.42
C PHE A 23 2.59 -7.65 -6.71
N CYS A 24 1.75 -8.43 -7.40
CA CYS A 24 1.22 -9.69 -6.86
C CYS A 24 2.35 -10.69 -6.59
N GLU A 25 3.27 -10.84 -7.55
CA GLU A 25 4.44 -11.73 -7.44
C GLU A 25 5.37 -11.29 -6.30
N LEU A 26 5.70 -10.00 -6.23
CA LEU A 26 6.59 -9.43 -5.20
C LEU A 26 6.05 -9.65 -3.78
N THR A 27 4.75 -9.40 -3.60
CA THR A 27 4.11 -9.46 -2.28
C THR A 27 3.58 -10.85 -1.92
N LYS A 28 3.53 -11.78 -2.88
CA LYS A 28 2.89 -13.10 -2.79
C LYS A 28 1.41 -13.08 -2.39
N TYR A 29 0.75 -11.92 -2.45
CA TYR A 29 -0.69 -11.86 -2.27
C TYR A 29 -1.39 -12.11 -3.62
N PRO A 30 -2.43 -12.95 -3.66
CA PRO A 30 -3.23 -13.09 -4.88
C PRO A 30 -3.97 -11.78 -5.14
N ARG A 31 -4.09 -11.39 -6.42
CA ARG A 31 -4.77 -10.16 -6.86
C ARG A 31 -6.11 -9.94 -6.18
N ALA A 32 -6.93 -11.00 -6.07
CA ALA A 32 -8.25 -10.92 -5.44
C ALA A 32 -8.22 -10.45 -3.98
N GLN A 33 -7.14 -10.74 -3.23
CA GLN A 33 -6.96 -10.25 -1.86
C GLN A 33 -6.47 -8.80 -1.86
N ILE A 34 -5.57 -8.42 -2.77
CA ILE A 34 -5.02 -7.05 -2.87
C ILE A 34 -6.10 -6.05 -3.24
N MET A 35 -6.98 -6.40 -4.19
CA MET A 35 -8.08 -5.53 -4.65
C MET A 35 -9.10 -5.19 -3.56
N GLN A 36 -9.09 -5.89 -2.41
CA GLN A 36 -9.94 -5.63 -1.25
C GLN A 36 -9.24 -4.77 -0.18
N LYS A 37 -8.04 -4.25 -0.46
CA LYS A 37 -7.22 -3.46 0.48
C LYS A 37 -7.16 -1.99 0.06
N GLY A 38 -6.67 -1.15 0.98
CA GLY A 38 -6.34 0.25 0.70
C GLY A 38 -4.93 0.41 0.13
N CYS A 39 -4.71 1.43 -0.70
CA CYS A 39 -3.44 1.68 -1.39
C CYS A 39 -2.30 2.15 -0.47
N ALA A 40 -2.60 2.48 0.80
CA ALA A 40 -1.60 2.66 1.85
C ALA A 40 -0.83 1.37 2.21
N CYS A 41 -1.25 0.23 1.65
CA CYS A 41 -0.58 -1.07 1.76
C CYS A 41 -0.37 -1.56 3.21
N LYS A 42 -1.27 -1.19 4.13
CA LYS A 42 -1.20 -1.58 5.55
C LYS A 42 -1.10 -3.09 5.78
N PHE A 43 -1.60 -3.89 4.84
CA PHE A 43 -1.52 -5.36 4.88
C PHE A 43 -0.10 -5.91 4.67
N LEU A 44 0.86 -5.07 4.27
CA LEU A 44 2.28 -5.42 4.15
C LEU A 44 3.10 -4.95 5.36
N TYR A 45 2.48 -4.34 6.37
CA TYR A 45 3.20 -3.93 7.57
C TYR A 45 3.58 -5.15 8.41
N GLY A 46 4.72 -5.06 9.08
CA GLY A 46 5.14 -6.06 10.05
C GLY A 46 6.03 -5.46 11.13
N PRO A 47 6.76 -6.30 11.89
CA PRO A 47 7.46 -5.89 13.10
C PRO A 47 8.43 -4.71 12.92
N GLU A 48 9.13 -4.64 11.80
CA GLU A 48 10.15 -3.60 11.53
C GLU A 48 9.60 -2.43 10.69
N THR A 49 8.30 -2.44 10.35
CA THR A 49 7.67 -1.25 9.75
C THR A 49 7.47 -0.19 10.84
N THR A 50 8.28 0.87 10.82
CA THR A 50 8.27 1.92 11.85
C THR A 50 6.97 2.71 11.87
N GLU A 51 6.57 3.22 13.05
CA GLU A 51 5.37 4.07 13.20
C GLU A 51 5.49 5.40 12.44
N ASP A 52 6.71 5.94 12.35
CA ASP A 52 6.97 7.16 11.58
C ASP A 52 6.66 6.94 10.09
N HIS A 53 7.08 5.81 9.52
CA HIS A 53 6.79 5.48 8.13
C HIS A 53 5.29 5.28 7.89
N LYS A 54 4.59 4.57 8.80
CA LYS A 54 3.12 4.40 8.74
C LYS A 54 2.41 5.75 8.75
N THR A 55 2.86 6.65 9.62
CA THR A 55 2.30 8.00 9.76
C THR A 55 2.56 8.85 8.51
N LEU A 56 3.77 8.83 7.96
CA LEU A 56 4.13 9.56 6.74
C LEU A 56 3.29 9.10 5.55
N ILE A 57 3.15 7.78 5.34
CA ILE A 57 2.33 7.21 4.27
C ILE A 57 0.86 7.64 4.42
N TRP A 58 0.33 7.62 5.64
CA TRP A 58 -1.06 8.00 5.87
C TRP A 58 -1.30 9.50 5.61
N LYS A 59 -0.44 10.35 6.17
CA LYS A 59 -0.54 11.80 6.00
C LYS A 59 -0.35 12.24 4.55
N SER A 60 0.51 11.59 3.78
CA SER A 60 0.71 11.93 2.37
C SER A 60 -0.54 11.67 1.53
N LEU A 61 -1.26 10.56 1.81
CA LEU A 61 -2.56 10.27 1.21
C LEU A 61 -3.64 11.29 1.61
N GLU A 62 -3.73 11.63 2.90
CA GLU A 62 -4.69 12.64 3.39
C GLU A 62 -4.44 14.02 2.78
N ASN A 63 -3.18 14.44 2.75
CA ASN A 63 -2.77 15.75 2.24
C ASN A 63 -2.63 15.80 0.71
N LYS A 64 -2.77 14.65 0.03
CA LYS A 64 -2.58 14.51 -1.43
C LYS A 64 -1.21 15.03 -1.89
N THR A 65 -0.17 14.65 -1.16
CA THR A 65 1.22 15.07 -1.41
C THR A 65 2.06 13.88 -1.84
N GLU A 66 3.06 14.13 -2.68
CA GLU A 66 4.04 13.11 -3.06
C GLU A 66 4.90 12.72 -1.85
N LEU A 67 5.20 11.42 -1.74
CA LEU A 67 6.10 10.88 -0.71
C LEU A 67 7.05 9.87 -1.35
N LYS A 68 8.35 10.03 -1.09
CA LYS A 68 9.38 9.06 -1.39
C LYS A 68 10.01 8.60 -0.08
N LEU A 69 10.08 7.29 0.14
CA LEU A 69 10.51 6.69 1.40
C LEU A 69 11.11 5.30 1.16
N GLU A 70 12.12 4.94 1.95
CA GLU A 70 12.58 3.56 2.09
C GLU A 70 11.87 2.91 3.29
N VAL A 71 11.13 1.81 3.06
CA VAL A 71 10.27 1.19 4.08
C VAL A 71 10.41 -0.32 4.06
N VAL A 72 10.40 -0.94 5.25
CA VAL A 72 10.36 -2.40 5.40
C VAL A 72 8.93 -2.89 5.32
N PHE A 73 8.64 -3.71 4.31
CA PHE A 73 7.36 -4.38 4.08
C PHE A 73 7.54 -5.90 4.02
N TYR A 74 6.48 -6.62 4.38
CA TYR A 74 6.44 -8.07 4.50
C TYR A 74 5.55 -8.65 3.42
N LYS A 75 6.06 -9.69 2.75
CA LYS A 75 5.30 -10.51 1.81
C LYS A 75 4.44 -11.52 2.58
N LYS A 76 3.43 -12.07 1.92
CA LYS A 76 2.71 -13.23 2.43
C LYS A 76 3.67 -14.42 2.50
N ASP A 77 3.59 -15.22 3.55
CA ASP A 77 4.35 -16.47 3.65
C ASP A 77 4.02 -17.44 2.50
#